data_AF-A0A7Y4STZ3-F1
#
_entry.id   AF-A0A7Y4STZ3-F1
#
_cell.length_a   1.000
_cell.length_b   1.000
_cell.length_c   1.000
_cell.angle_alpha   90.00
_cell.angle_beta   90.00
_cell.angle_gamma   90.00
#
_symmetry.space_group_name_H-M   'P 1'
#
loop_
_entity.id
_entity.type
_entity.pdbx_description
1 polymer ?
#
loop_
_entity_poly.entity_id
_entity_poly.type
_entity_poly.pdbx_seq_one_letter_code
_entity_poly.pdbx_strand_id
1 'polypeptide(L)' 'MRSDEVLDPPFPRSLCHACAARRYVTGRATVFVQCTALAQKYPPQPVLVCAGFQPLTPPGRQDPTKGS' A
#
# COMPACT_ATOMS: atom_id res chain seq x y z
N MET A 1 9.28 14.34 -19.62
CA MET A 1 9.02 12.96 -19.18
C MET A 1 7.72 12.96 -18.42
N ARG A 2 6.69 12.26 -18.89
CA ARG A 2 5.37 12.22 -18.25
C ARG A 2 5.44 11.30 -17.03
N SER A 3 5.19 11.85 -15.84
CA SER A 3 5.20 11.14 -14.55
C SER A 3 3.89 10.40 -14.23
N ASP A 4 3.06 10.14 -15.24
CA ASP A 4 1.65 9.72 -15.09
C ASP A 4 1.32 8.35 -15.72
N GLU A 5 2.32 7.59 -16.19
CA GLU A 5 2.10 6.15 -16.42
C GLU A 5 2.31 5.44 -15.09
N VAL A 6 1.20 5.21 -14.39
CA VAL A 6 1.11 4.43 -13.16
C VAL A 6 1.62 3.01 -13.46
N LEU A 7 2.93 2.82 -13.36
CA LEU A 7 3.53 1.50 -13.24
C LEU A 7 2.90 0.88 -11.99
N ASP A 8 2.18 -0.22 -12.19
CA ASP A 8 1.65 -1.03 -11.10
C ASP A 8 2.70 -1.14 -9.98
N PRO A 9 2.29 -0.97 -8.71
CA PRO A 9 3.22 -1.10 -7.62
C PRO A 9 3.96 -2.44 -7.74
N PRO A 10 5.28 -2.47 -7.52
CA PRO A 10 6.00 -3.73 -7.52
C PRO A 10 5.32 -4.66 -6.53
N PHE A 11 4.91 -5.84 -6.99
CA PHE A 11 4.04 -6.78 -6.25
C PHE A 11 2.62 -6.23 -5.98
N PRO A 12 1.77 -6.11 -7.02
CA PRO A 12 0.42 -5.53 -6.89
C PRO A 12 -0.50 -6.32 -5.95
N ARG A 13 -0.18 -7.59 -5.69
CA ARG A 13 -0.91 -8.45 -4.75
C ARG A 13 -0.37 -8.40 -3.31
N SER A 14 0.71 -7.67 -3.05
CA SER A 14 1.26 -7.52 -1.70
C SER A 14 0.34 -6.63 -0.86
N LEU A 15 -0.15 -7.16 0.26
CA LEU A 15 -1.00 -6.43 1.20
C LEU A 15 -0.33 -5.16 1.72
N CYS A 16 1.01 -5.11 1.75
CA CYS A 16 1.75 -3.91 2.16
C CYS A 16 1.45 -2.69 1.28
N HIS A 17 1.21 -2.88 -0.02
CA HIS A 17 0.86 -1.78 -0.95
C HIS A 17 -0.61 -1.34 -0.84
N ALA A 18 -1.47 -2.17 -0.25
CA ALA A 18 -2.86 -1.82 0.05
C ALA A 18 -3.06 -1.40 1.52
N CYS A 19 -2.02 -1.44 2.35
CA CYS A 19 -2.13 -1.20 3.79
C CYS A 19 -2.08 0.30 4.13
N ALA A 20 -2.87 0.72 5.12
CA ALA A 20 -2.86 2.06 5.72
C ALA A 20 -1.69 2.26 6.68
N ALA A 21 -1.20 1.19 7.33
CA ALA A 21 -0.02 1.24 8.21
C ALA A 21 1.32 1.26 7.44
N ARG A 22 1.28 1.51 6.13
CA ARG A 22 2.48 1.61 5.29
C ARG A 22 3.03 3.03 5.34
N ARG A 23 4.35 3.14 5.33
CA ARG A 23 5.06 4.40 5.10
C ARG A 23 6.04 4.23 3.96
N TYR A 24 5.99 5.11 2.97
CA TYR A 24 7.04 5.18 1.96
C TYR A 24 8.24 5.93 2.52
N VAL A 25 9.40 5.30 2.43
CA VAL A 25 10.70 5.89 2.76
C VAL A 25 11.45 6.07 1.46
N THR A 26 11.65 7.33 1.07
CA THR A 26 12.31 7.72 -0.18
C THR A 26 13.76 8.10 0.10
N GLY A 27 14.70 7.42 -0.55
CA GLY A 27 16.10 7.80 -0.64
C GLY A 27 16.42 8.52 -1.94
N ARG A 28 17.71 8.75 -2.22
CA ARG A 28 18.16 9.48 -3.42
C ARG A 28 17.73 8.83 -4.74
N ALA A 29 17.66 7.49 -4.80
CA ALA A 29 17.30 6.73 -5.99
C ALA A 29 16.43 5.50 -5.67
N THR A 30 15.95 5.39 -4.44
CA THR A 30 15.29 4.18 -3.94
C THR A 30 14.03 4.57 -3.18
N VAL A 31 13.01 3.71 -3.25
CA VAL A 31 11.78 3.85 -2.47
C VAL A 31 11.53 2.53 -1.80
N PHE A 32 11.31 2.56 -0.48
CA PHE A 32 11.01 1.38 0.32
C PHE A 32 9.67 1.54 1.01
N VAL A 33 8.95 0.43 1.17
CA VAL A 33 7.76 0.36 2.02
C VAL A 33 8.17 -0.09 3.42
N GLN A 34 7.91 0.75 4.42
CA GLN A 34 8.11 0.43 5.82
C GLN A 34 6.76 0.13 6.48
N CYS A 35 6.67 -0.99 7.19
CA CYS A 35 5.53 -1.28 8.06
C CYS A 35 5.69 -0.52 9.40
N THR A 36 4.65 0.18 9.84
CA THR A 36 4.61 0.82 11.17
C THR A 36 3.77 0.06 12.19
N ALA A 37 3.04 -0.99 11.77
CA ALA A 37 2.16 -1.77 12.64
C ALA A 37 2.84 -2.98 13.32
N LEU A 38 3.98 -3.44 12.79
CA LEU A 38 4.70 -4.60 13.30
C LEU A 38 6.09 -4.22 13.80
N ALA A 39 6.58 -4.92 14.82
CA ALA A 39 7.97 -4.80 15.27
C ALA A 39 8.97 -5.31 14.22
N GLN A 40 8.56 -6.28 13.40
CA GLN A 40 9.37 -6.80 12.30
C GLN A 40 9.30 -5.85 11.10
N LYS A 41 10.44 -5.23 10.79
CA LYS A 41 10.55 -4.19 9.76
C LYS A 41 10.44 -4.73 8.33
N TYR A 42 10.92 -5.95 8.07
CA TYR A 42 10.99 -6.54 6.73
C TYR A 42 10.51 -8.01 6.73
N PRO A 43 9.19 -8.26 6.69
CA PRO A 43 8.68 -9.59 6.43
C PRO A 43 9.05 -10.06 5.01
N PRO A 44 9.18 -11.39 4.79
CA PRO A 44 9.44 -11.94 3.46
C PRO A 44 8.36 -11.48 2.48
N GLN A 45 8.79 -10.92 1.36
CA GLN A 45 7.92 -10.41 0.31
C GLN A 45 7.69 -11.49 -0.76
N PRO A 46 6.51 -11.52 -1.41
CA PRO A 46 5.35 -10.64 -1.20
C PRO A 46 4.55 -11.01 0.05
N VAL A 47 4.09 -10.01 0.80
CA VAL A 47 3.23 -10.25 1.97
C VAL A 47 1.80 -10.47 1.51
N LEU A 48 1.37 -11.73 1.52
CA LEU A 48 0.01 -12.12 1.14
C LEU A 48 -0.93 -12.31 2.34
N VAL A 49 -0.37 -12.43 3.56
CA VAL A 49 -1.11 -12.60 4.81
C VAL A 49 -0.41 -11.77 5.90
N CYS A 50 -1.17 -10.95 6.63
CA CYS A 50 -0.64 -10.13 7.72
C CYS A 50 -1.71 -9.86 8.77
N ALA A 51 -1.45 -10.22 10.04
CA ALA A 51 -2.38 -10.00 11.14
C ALA A 51 -2.60 -8.50 11.46
N GLY A 52 -1.64 -7.65 11.13
CA GLY A 52 -1.72 -6.20 11.30
C GLY A 52 -2.20 -5.44 10.05
N PHE A 53 -2.74 -6.14 9.05
CA PHE A 53 -3.21 -5.50 7.82
C PHE A 53 -4.41 -4.58 8.11
N GLN A 54 -4.30 -3.34 7.67
CA GLN A 54 -5.37 -2.35 7.71
C GLN A 54 -5.59 -1.86 6.29
N PRO A 55 -6.75 -2.09 5.65
CA PRO A 55 -6.97 -1.65 4.28
C PRO A 55 -6.92 -0.12 4.19
N LEU A 56 -6.14 0.40 3.25
CA LEU A 56 -6.18 1.81 2.87
C LEU A 56 -7.54 2.05 2.21
N THR A 57 -8.43 2.77 2.89
CA THR A 57 -9.67 3.24 2.28
C THR A 57 -9.28 4.16 1.12
N PRO A 58 -9.56 3.80 -0.15
CA PRO A 58 -9.37 4.75 -1.23
C PRO A 58 -10.26 5.96 -0.97
N PRO A 59 -9.82 7.20 -1.26
CA PRO A 59 -10.67 8.38 -1.12
C PRO A 59 -11.92 8.18 -1.97
N GLY A 60 -13.04 7.90 -1.30
CA GLY A 60 -14.39 7.75 -1.84
C GLY A 60 -14.48 7.21 -3.26
N ARG A 61 -14.54 5.88 -3.43
CA ARG A 61 -15.49 5.38 -4.44
C ARG A 61 -16.86 5.69 -3.86
N GLN A 62 -17.42 6.82 -4.25
CA GLN A 62 -18.82 7.13 -4.00
C GLN A 62 -19.61 6.00 -4.66
N ASP A 63 -20.22 5.11 -3.88
CA ASP A 63 -21.25 4.20 -4.37
C ASP A 63 -22.50 5.05 -4.65
N PRO A 64 -22.95 5.21 -5.91
CA PRO A 64 -24.10 6.05 -6.24
C PRO A 64 -25.46 5.44 -5.86
N THR A 65 -25.52 4.38 -5.04
CA THR A 65 -26.74 3.55 -4.86
C THR A 65 -27.39 3.60 -3.48
N LYS A 66 -27.16 4.65 -2.67
CA LYS A 66 -28.00 4.87 -1.46
C LYS A 66 -28.60 6.28 -1.39
N GLY A 67 -29.88 6.36 -1.73
CA GLY A 67 -30.81 7.47 -1.54
C GLY A 67 -32.00 7.25 -2.48
N SER A 68 -32.99 6.45 -2.07
CA SER A 68 -34.18 6.83 -1.26
C SER A 68 -35.18 7.66 -2.06
#